data_AF-A0A6L7G5G1-F1
#
_entry.id   AF-A0A6L7G5G1-F1
#
_cell.length_a   1.000
_cell.length_b   1.000
_cell.length_c   1.000
_cell.angle_alpha   90.00
_cell.angle_beta   90.00
_cell.angle_gamma   90.00
#
_symmetry.space_group_name_H-M   'P 1'
#
loop_
_entity.id
_entity.type
_entity.pdbx_description
1 polymer ?
#
loop_
_entity_poly.entity_id
_entity_poly.type
_entity_poly.pdbx_seq_one_letter_code
_entity_poly.pdbx_strand_id
1 'polypeptide(L)'
;MKIFEHTSRERGMWRGWFKNGQSLEITWWKTCVGLRFGQHGRSKHIWIGLGFVQAFIPRGVDDQHEYFGEEPDWGLDISREFGIVWTWNRYRKSWDWPFHVILLSADYETEGGGWADIYAKNETKTGEEWVRRPGAKRETYPYRYVLRSGQVQERNATITKERWSRGRHILSRLGWPARVTYRIDVKFDGEVGERTGSWKGGTIGCSYEMLPGETPEQTLRRMERERKF
;
A
#
# COMPACT_ATOMS: atom_id res chain seq x y z
N MET A 1 -34.06 33.88 13.19
CA MET A 1 -34.11 33.18 11.89
C MET A 1 -33.34 31.87 12.03
N LYS A 2 -33.97 30.70 11.85
CA LYS A 2 -33.24 29.42 11.87
C LYS A 2 -32.50 29.25 10.54
N ILE A 3 -31.17 29.17 10.60
CA ILE A 3 -30.30 29.03 9.42
C ILE A 3 -30.38 27.61 8.84
N PHE A 4 -30.55 26.60 9.70
CA PHE A 4 -30.63 25.19 9.33
C PHE A 4 -32.06 24.65 9.50
N GLU A 5 -32.51 23.82 8.56
CA GLU A 5 -33.78 23.08 8.68
C GLU A 5 -33.64 21.93 9.66
N HIS A 6 -32.54 21.19 9.56
CA HIS A 6 -32.22 20.10 10.48
C HIS A 6 -30.72 20.07 10.77
N THR A 7 -30.36 19.51 11.91
CA THR A 7 -28.97 19.31 12.32
C THR A 7 -28.80 17.92 12.90
N SER A 8 -27.62 17.36 12.70
CA SER A 8 -27.21 16.05 13.21
C SER A 8 -25.83 16.17 13.82
N ARG A 9 -25.59 15.41 14.89
CA ARG A 9 -24.31 15.31 15.55
C ARG A 9 -23.97 13.85 15.73
N GLU A 10 -22.82 13.47 15.18
CA GLU A 10 -22.24 12.14 15.30
C GLU A 10 -20.87 12.25 15.96
N ARG A 11 -20.30 11.12 16.37
CA ARG A 11 -18.97 11.12 16.96
C ARG A 11 -17.95 11.55 15.89
N GLY A 12 -17.34 12.72 16.06
CA GLY A 12 -16.35 13.23 15.10
C GLY A 12 -16.93 14.15 14.02
N MET A 13 -18.25 14.40 14.02
CA MET A 13 -18.90 15.17 12.96
C MET A 13 -20.14 15.92 13.46
N TRP A 14 -20.33 17.11 12.93
CA TRP A 14 -21.59 17.85 13.00
C TRP A 14 -22.00 18.24 11.58
N ARG A 15 -23.30 18.15 11.31
CA ARG A 15 -23.86 18.50 10.01
C ARG A 15 -25.12 19.33 10.20
N GLY A 16 -25.25 20.41 9.44
CA GLY A 16 -26.44 21.25 9.39
C GLY A 16 -26.93 21.42 7.96
N TRP A 17 -28.21 21.15 7.70
CA TRP A 17 -28.79 21.20 6.36
C TRP A 17 -29.56 22.49 6.14
N PHE A 18 -29.36 23.10 4.99
CA PHE A 18 -30.05 24.28 4.51
C PHE A 18 -31.31 23.88 3.74
N LYS A 19 -32.23 24.83 3.54
CA LYS A 19 -33.49 24.62 2.78
C LYS A 19 -33.30 24.17 1.34
N ASN A 20 -32.15 24.50 0.76
CA ASN A 20 -31.80 24.13 -0.61
C ASN A 20 -31.22 22.71 -0.71
N GLY A 21 -31.25 21.92 0.37
CA GLY A 21 -30.75 20.55 0.42
C GLY A 21 -29.24 20.42 0.63
N GLN A 22 -28.49 21.52 0.62
CA GLN A 22 -27.05 21.50 0.91
C GLN A 22 -26.78 21.37 2.41
N SER A 23 -25.59 20.90 2.78
CA SER A 23 -25.16 20.77 4.17
C SER A 23 -23.84 21.50 4.45
N LEU A 24 -23.79 22.19 5.59
CA LEU A 24 -22.53 22.55 6.25
C LEU A 24 -22.08 21.34 7.06
N GLU A 25 -20.89 20.84 6.77
CA GLU A 25 -20.30 19.71 7.51
C GLU A 25 -19.05 20.19 8.24
N ILE A 26 -18.95 19.89 9.52
CA ILE A 26 -17.75 20.13 10.33
C ILE A 26 -17.34 18.78 10.90
N THR A 27 -16.13 18.35 10.60
CA THR A 27 -15.57 17.10 11.15
C THR A 27 -14.30 17.41 11.92
N TRP A 28 -14.04 16.63 12.97
CA TRP A 28 -12.87 16.77 13.82
C TRP A 28 -12.12 15.44 13.93
N TRP A 29 -10.86 15.49 14.38
CA TRP A 29 -9.90 14.37 14.41
C TRP A 29 -9.36 13.90 13.05
N LYS A 30 -9.68 14.60 11.96
CA LYS A 30 -9.05 14.37 10.65
C LYS A 30 -7.81 15.24 10.50
N THR A 31 -6.69 14.63 10.10
CA THR A 31 -5.41 15.32 9.91
C THR A 31 -5.23 15.76 8.47
N CYS A 32 -5.77 16.92 8.15
CA CYS A 32 -5.66 17.57 6.85
C CYS A 32 -5.53 19.09 7.02
N VAL A 33 -4.67 19.71 6.23
CA VAL A 33 -4.52 21.16 6.16
C VAL A 33 -4.72 21.58 4.72
N GLY A 34 -5.57 22.56 4.48
CA GLY A 34 -5.77 23.02 3.10
C GLY A 34 -7.01 23.85 2.91
N LEU A 35 -7.16 24.30 1.68
CA LEU A 35 -8.28 25.08 1.21
C LEU A 35 -8.57 24.63 -0.22
N ARG A 36 -9.81 24.22 -0.46
CA ARG A 36 -10.28 23.83 -1.79
C ARG A 36 -11.64 24.44 -2.09
N PHE A 37 -11.84 24.77 -3.34
CA PHE A 37 -13.07 25.29 -3.91
C PHE A 37 -13.48 24.30 -4.98
N GLY A 38 -14.50 23.50 -4.71
CA GLY A 38 -14.82 22.38 -5.57
C GLY A 38 -16.30 22.23 -5.79
N GLN A 39 -16.61 21.41 -6.79
CA GLN A 39 -17.94 20.92 -7.02
C GLN A 39 -17.97 19.41 -6.74
N HIS A 40 -19.08 18.94 -6.18
CA HIS A 40 -19.35 17.52 -6.02
C HIS A 40 -20.77 17.24 -6.50
N GLY A 41 -20.89 16.55 -7.63
CA GLY A 41 -22.16 16.48 -8.37
C GLY A 41 -22.70 17.89 -8.65
N ARG A 42 -23.85 18.24 -8.06
CA ARG A 42 -24.47 19.58 -8.20
C ARG A 42 -24.04 20.58 -7.12
N SER A 43 -23.35 20.17 -6.06
CA SER A 43 -23.07 21.05 -4.92
C SER A 43 -21.69 21.71 -5.01
N LYS A 44 -21.66 23.04 -5.03
CA LYS A 44 -20.43 23.82 -4.85
C LYS A 44 -20.13 23.96 -3.38
N HIS A 45 -18.89 23.73 -3.00
CA HIS A 45 -18.45 23.80 -1.62
C HIS A 45 -17.04 24.40 -1.51
N ILE A 46 -16.80 25.03 -0.37
CA ILE A 46 -15.47 25.39 0.11
C ILE A 46 -15.10 24.35 1.15
N TRP A 47 -14.00 23.65 0.92
CA TRP A 47 -13.41 22.79 1.92
C TRP A 47 -12.25 23.51 2.60
N ILE A 48 -12.23 23.49 3.93
CA ILE A 48 -11.15 24.06 4.75
C ILE A 48 -10.66 22.99 5.71
N GLY A 49 -9.38 22.67 5.71
CA GLY A 49 -8.73 21.80 6.69
C GLY A 49 -7.75 22.58 7.56
N LEU A 50 -7.83 22.40 8.88
CA LEU A 50 -7.01 23.08 9.90
C LEU A 50 -6.26 22.08 10.80
N GLY A 51 -5.94 20.89 10.29
CA GLY A 51 -5.10 19.88 10.93
C GLY A 51 -5.82 18.98 11.94
N PHE A 52 -6.84 19.48 12.63
CA PHE A 52 -7.65 18.69 13.59
C PHE A 52 -9.15 18.92 13.42
N VAL A 53 -9.53 19.88 12.59
CA VAL A 53 -10.89 20.19 12.17
C VAL A 53 -10.88 20.43 10.66
N GLN A 54 -11.92 19.98 9.97
CA GLN A 54 -12.19 20.41 8.61
C GLN A 54 -13.67 20.75 8.45
N ALA A 55 -13.97 21.68 7.54
CA ALA A 55 -15.31 22.10 7.21
C ALA A 55 -15.58 22.01 5.71
N PHE A 56 -16.77 21.55 5.34
CA PHE A 56 -17.33 21.63 4.00
C PHE A 56 -18.46 22.66 4.03
N ILE A 57 -18.19 23.84 3.50
CA ILE A 57 -19.07 25.00 3.54
C ILE A 57 -19.78 25.10 2.19
N PRO A 58 -21.10 24.93 2.12
CA PRO A 58 -21.81 24.98 0.84
C PRO A 58 -21.85 26.41 0.29
N ARG A 59 -21.74 26.54 -1.02
CA ARG A 59 -21.68 27.83 -1.73
C ARG A 59 -22.76 28.02 -2.79
N GLY A 60 -23.66 27.05 -2.94
CA GLY A 60 -24.70 27.03 -3.95
C GLY A 60 -24.74 25.72 -4.74
N VAL A 61 -25.80 25.56 -5.52
CA VAL A 61 -26.02 24.41 -6.39
C VAL A 61 -25.77 24.85 -7.84
N ASP A 62 -25.10 24.02 -8.63
CA ASP A 62 -24.98 24.18 -10.08
C ASP A 62 -26.04 23.33 -10.80
N ASP A 63 -26.51 23.84 -11.92
CA ASP A 63 -27.45 23.14 -12.80
C ASP A 63 -26.72 22.12 -13.69
N GLN A 64 -25.41 22.29 -13.88
CA GLN A 64 -24.60 21.36 -14.66
C GLN A 64 -24.30 20.08 -13.87
N HIS A 65 -24.62 18.94 -14.48
CA HIS A 65 -24.27 17.62 -13.95
C HIS A 65 -22.94 17.19 -14.56
N GLU A 66 -21.86 17.35 -13.80
CA GLU A 66 -20.57 16.73 -14.15
C GLU A 66 -20.48 15.32 -13.57
N TYR A 67 -19.75 14.44 -14.25
CA TYR A 67 -19.48 13.09 -13.76
C TYR A 67 -18.58 13.15 -12.52
N PHE A 68 -18.84 12.24 -11.57
CA PHE A 68 -18.03 12.11 -10.37
C PHE A 68 -16.54 11.91 -10.72
N GLY A 69 -15.69 12.77 -10.18
CA GLY A 69 -14.24 12.77 -10.42
C GLY A 69 -13.77 13.70 -11.55
N GLU A 70 -14.68 14.25 -12.36
CA GLU A 70 -14.37 15.24 -13.40
C GLU A 70 -14.68 16.68 -12.98
N GLU A 71 -15.24 16.85 -11.78
CA GLU A 71 -15.67 18.15 -11.28
C GLU A 71 -14.50 19.14 -11.14
N PRO A 72 -14.69 20.41 -11.52
CA PRO A 72 -13.66 21.41 -11.36
C PRO A 72 -13.40 21.67 -9.88
N ASP A 73 -12.13 21.64 -9.50
CA ASP A 73 -11.67 21.88 -8.14
C ASP A 73 -10.43 22.79 -8.18
N TRP A 74 -10.34 23.71 -7.23
CA TRP A 74 -9.20 24.62 -7.09
C TRP A 74 -8.72 24.63 -5.67
N GLY A 75 -7.44 24.36 -5.47
CA GLY A 75 -6.83 24.55 -4.17
C GLY A 75 -5.71 23.57 -3.86
N LEU A 76 -5.46 23.44 -2.57
CA LEU A 76 -4.39 22.63 -2.01
C LEU A 76 -4.92 21.86 -0.80
N ASP A 77 -4.68 20.56 -0.78
CA ASP A 77 -4.98 19.67 0.32
C ASP A 77 -3.70 18.92 0.73
N ILE A 78 -3.36 19.03 2.00
CA ILE A 78 -2.18 18.43 2.60
C ILE A 78 -2.70 17.47 3.68
N SER A 79 -2.70 16.17 3.40
CA SER A 79 -3.19 15.15 4.33
C SER A 79 -2.26 13.95 4.42
N ARG A 80 -2.34 13.22 5.54
CA ARG A 80 -1.57 11.97 5.70
C ARG A 80 -2.01 10.87 4.74
N GLU A 81 -3.27 10.87 4.34
CA GLU A 81 -3.88 9.82 3.52
C GLU A 81 -3.61 10.03 2.02
N PHE A 82 -3.75 11.27 1.55
CA PHE A 82 -3.66 11.60 0.12
C PHE A 82 -2.39 12.38 -0.26
N GLY A 83 -1.51 12.65 0.71
CA GLY A 83 -0.29 13.40 0.49
C GLY A 83 -0.56 14.89 0.26
N ILE A 84 0.10 15.47 -0.74
CA ILE A 84 -0.14 16.84 -1.20
C ILE A 84 -0.94 16.75 -2.49
N VAL A 85 -2.16 17.27 -2.50
CA VAL A 85 -3.02 17.31 -3.67
C VAL A 85 -3.24 18.77 -4.04
N TRP A 86 -2.79 19.13 -5.23
CA TRP A 86 -3.08 20.41 -5.86
C TRP A 86 -4.11 20.21 -6.96
N THR A 87 -5.13 21.07 -6.95
CA THR A 87 -6.18 21.09 -7.95
C THR A 87 -6.26 22.47 -8.59
N TRP A 88 -6.45 22.48 -9.91
CA TRP A 88 -6.68 23.68 -10.70
C TRP A 88 -7.64 23.35 -11.84
N ASN A 89 -8.92 23.65 -11.63
CA ASN A 89 -10.00 23.26 -12.53
C ASN A 89 -10.04 21.73 -12.68
N ARG A 90 -9.96 21.20 -13.91
CA ARG A 90 -9.91 19.75 -14.18
C ARG A 90 -8.51 19.14 -14.06
N TYR A 91 -7.50 19.96 -13.80
CA TYR A 91 -6.14 19.47 -13.59
C TYR A 91 -5.93 19.15 -12.12
N ARG A 92 -5.49 17.92 -11.86
CA ARG A 92 -5.10 17.47 -10.53
C ARG A 92 -3.67 16.96 -10.58
N LYS A 93 -2.87 17.41 -9.61
CA LYS A 93 -1.57 16.83 -9.34
C LYS A 93 -1.50 16.42 -7.89
N SER A 94 -1.24 15.14 -7.65
CA SER A 94 -0.91 14.63 -6.33
C SER A 94 0.58 14.32 -6.24
N TRP A 95 1.11 14.50 -5.05
CA TRP A 95 2.42 14.04 -4.63
C TRP A 95 2.24 13.26 -3.34
N ASP A 96 2.90 12.11 -3.24
CA ASP A 96 2.95 11.37 -1.99
C ASP A 96 3.54 12.23 -0.88
N TRP A 97 3.19 11.90 0.36
CA TRP A 97 3.73 12.59 1.52
C TRP A 97 5.27 12.56 1.45
N PRO A 98 5.98 13.70 1.60
CA PRO A 98 7.44 13.75 1.40
C PRO A 98 8.22 12.83 2.34
N PHE A 99 7.60 12.47 3.47
CA PHE A 99 8.13 11.58 4.49
C PHE A 99 7.51 10.17 4.46
N HIS A 100 6.73 9.83 3.43
CA HIS A 100 6.22 8.49 3.23
C HIS A 100 7.38 7.51 3.04
N VAL A 101 7.26 6.34 3.67
CA VAL A 101 8.26 5.28 3.54
C VAL A 101 7.97 4.55 2.23
N ILE A 102 8.95 4.58 1.33
CA ILE A 102 8.89 3.91 0.04
C ILE A 102 9.95 2.80 -0.03
N LEU A 103 9.71 1.85 -0.93
CA LEU A 103 10.73 0.90 -1.35
C LEU A 103 11.69 1.62 -2.30
N LEU A 104 12.95 1.71 -1.92
CA LEU A 104 14.00 2.35 -2.73
C LEU A 104 14.66 1.36 -3.68
N SER A 105 14.96 0.16 -3.18
CA SER A 105 15.49 -0.93 -3.98
C SER A 105 15.02 -2.27 -3.43
N ALA A 106 14.94 -3.25 -4.32
CA ALA A 106 14.69 -4.64 -3.97
C ALA A 106 15.62 -5.50 -4.82
N ASP A 107 16.56 -6.18 -4.16
CA ASP A 107 17.62 -6.92 -4.82
C ASP A 107 17.56 -8.40 -4.43
N TYR A 108 18.07 -9.28 -5.27
CA TYR A 108 18.28 -10.70 -4.96
C TYR A 108 19.77 -11.05 -5.02
N GLU A 109 20.18 -12.03 -4.22
CA GLU A 109 21.55 -12.53 -4.20
C GLU A 109 21.80 -13.40 -5.44
N THR A 110 22.89 -13.13 -6.16
CA THR A 110 23.30 -13.90 -7.34
C THR A 110 24.26 -15.04 -6.96
N GLU A 111 24.39 -16.06 -7.80
CA GLU A 111 25.32 -17.18 -7.57
C GLU A 111 26.78 -16.72 -7.43
N GLY A 112 27.15 -15.61 -8.09
CA GLY A 112 28.47 -14.98 -7.96
C GLY A 112 28.68 -14.17 -6.67
N GLY A 113 27.73 -14.17 -5.73
CA GLY A 113 27.82 -13.42 -4.47
C GLY A 113 27.49 -11.93 -4.58
N GLY A 114 26.93 -11.49 -5.70
CA GLY A 114 26.49 -10.11 -5.93
C GLY A 114 25.01 -9.88 -5.60
N TRP A 115 24.55 -8.65 -5.79
CA TRP A 115 23.13 -8.27 -5.67
C TRP A 115 22.64 -7.74 -7.01
N ALA A 116 21.49 -8.24 -7.48
CA ALA A 116 20.85 -7.80 -8.71
C ALA A 116 19.42 -7.31 -8.44
N ASP A 117 19.00 -6.26 -9.14
CA ASP A 117 17.66 -5.67 -8.98
C ASP A 117 16.56 -6.65 -9.44
N ILE A 118 15.54 -6.81 -8.61
CA ILE A 118 14.36 -7.66 -8.86
C ILE A 118 13.46 -7.10 -9.97
N TYR A 119 13.39 -5.78 -10.12
CA TYR A 119 12.51 -5.08 -11.06
C TYR A 119 13.21 -4.63 -12.34
N ALA A 120 14.54 -4.72 -12.40
CA ALA A 120 15.22 -4.61 -13.67
C ALA A 120 14.61 -5.63 -14.65
N LYS A 121 14.39 -5.22 -15.91
CA LYS A 121 13.90 -6.07 -17.00
C LYS A 121 14.97 -7.12 -17.35
N ASN A 122 15.19 -8.03 -16.42
CA ASN A 122 16.12 -9.14 -16.48
C ASN A 122 15.34 -10.40 -16.78
N GLU A 123 14.43 -10.33 -17.75
CA GLU A 123 13.77 -11.50 -18.28
C GLU A 123 14.65 -12.00 -19.42
N THR A 124 15.38 -13.08 -19.16
CA THR A 124 16.17 -13.74 -20.18
C THR A 124 15.39 -14.97 -20.60
N LYS A 125 15.22 -15.15 -21.91
CA LYS A 125 14.72 -16.40 -22.46
C LYS A 125 15.85 -17.42 -22.37
N THR A 126 15.69 -18.45 -21.54
CA THR A 126 16.65 -19.55 -21.44
C THR A 126 15.95 -20.81 -21.93
N GLY A 127 16.34 -21.27 -23.11
CA GLY A 127 15.57 -22.30 -23.84
C GLY A 127 14.21 -21.76 -24.29
N GLU A 128 13.12 -22.38 -23.84
CA GLU A 128 11.73 -22.01 -24.15
C GLU A 128 11.00 -21.28 -23.00
N GLU A 129 11.64 -21.09 -21.84
CA GLU A 129 11.01 -20.49 -20.66
C GLU A 129 11.56 -19.08 -20.37
N TRP A 130 10.67 -18.20 -19.91
CA TRP A 130 11.04 -16.89 -19.37
C TRP A 130 11.43 -17.04 -17.91
N VAL A 131 12.71 -16.81 -17.60
CA VAL A 131 13.22 -16.97 -16.24
C VAL A 131 13.19 -15.63 -15.51
N ARG A 132 12.37 -15.56 -14.46
CA ARG A 132 12.39 -14.44 -13.51
C ARG A 132 13.61 -14.57 -12.59
N ARG A 133 14.41 -13.50 -12.46
CA ARG A 133 15.66 -13.45 -11.68
C ARG A 133 16.73 -14.46 -12.20
N PRO A 134 17.29 -14.24 -13.39
CA PRO A 134 18.33 -15.09 -13.95
C PRO A 134 19.60 -15.03 -13.09
N GLY A 135 20.24 -16.17 -12.84
CA GLY A 135 21.45 -16.26 -12.00
C GLY A 135 21.25 -16.00 -10.51
N ALA A 136 20.00 -15.99 -10.03
CA ALA A 136 19.70 -15.93 -8.60
C ALA A 136 20.25 -17.18 -7.89
N LYS A 137 20.91 -16.97 -6.76
CA LYS A 137 21.35 -18.06 -5.90
C LYS A 137 20.13 -18.76 -5.30
N ARG A 138 19.94 -20.01 -5.68
CA ARG A 138 18.81 -20.85 -5.24
C ARG A 138 19.32 -22.00 -4.41
N GLU A 139 18.73 -22.18 -3.24
CA GLU A 139 19.00 -23.30 -2.35
C GLU A 139 17.68 -24.04 -2.15
N THR A 140 17.67 -25.37 -2.24
CA THR A 140 16.43 -26.15 -2.09
C THR A 140 16.55 -27.04 -0.86
N TYR A 141 15.57 -26.96 0.01
CA TYR A 141 15.52 -27.70 1.27
C TYR A 141 14.18 -28.43 1.41
N PRO A 142 14.15 -29.61 2.07
CA PRO A 142 12.89 -30.25 2.42
C PRO A 142 12.11 -29.38 3.40
N TYR A 143 10.82 -29.24 3.18
CA TYR A 143 9.88 -28.42 3.95
C TYR A 143 8.72 -29.27 4.46
N ARG A 144 8.50 -29.22 5.78
CA ARG A 144 7.43 -29.99 6.44
C ARG A 144 6.40 -29.06 7.04
N TYR A 145 5.14 -29.21 6.63
CA TYR A 145 4.00 -28.49 7.21
C TYR A 145 3.04 -29.47 7.87
N VAL A 146 2.52 -29.12 9.06
CA VAL A 146 1.54 -29.95 9.79
C VAL A 146 0.21 -29.22 9.80
N LEU A 147 -0.81 -29.84 9.20
CA LEU A 147 -2.17 -29.32 9.20
C LEU A 147 -2.77 -29.36 10.60
N ARG A 148 -3.85 -28.60 10.82
CA ARG A 148 -4.65 -28.66 12.05
C ARG A 148 -5.22 -30.05 12.30
N SER A 149 -5.45 -30.83 11.25
CA SER A 149 -5.85 -32.24 11.33
C SER A 149 -4.74 -33.17 11.83
N GLY A 150 -3.50 -32.70 11.93
CA GLY A 150 -2.32 -33.51 12.22
C GLY A 150 -1.68 -34.15 10.98
N GLN A 151 -2.31 -34.06 9.81
CA GLN A 151 -1.72 -34.55 8.57
C GLN A 151 -0.47 -33.75 8.19
N VAL A 152 0.59 -34.46 7.81
CA VAL A 152 1.86 -33.85 7.39
C VAL A 152 1.89 -33.70 5.88
N GLN A 153 2.25 -32.51 5.41
CA GLN A 153 2.58 -32.22 4.01
C GLN A 153 4.09 -32.05 3.88
N GLU A 154 4.70 -32.85 3.01
CA GLU A 154 6.13 -32.77 2.68
C GLU A 154 6.30 -32.15 1.29
N ARG A 155 7.11 -31.11 1.20
CA ARG A 155 7.41 -30.36 -0.03
C ARG A 155 8.89 -30.04 -0.12
N ASN A 156 9.36 -29.68 -1.29
CA ASN A 156 10.65 -29.02 -1.45
C ASN A 156 10.44 -27.51 -1.54
N ALA A 157 11.18 -26.76 -0.73
CA ALA A 157 11.18 -25.31 -0.71
C ALA A 157 12.47 -24.80 -1.36
N THR A 158 12.36 -24.18 -2.53
CA THR A 158 13.44 -23.44 -3.17
C THR A 158 13.43 -22.01 -2.64
N ILE A 159 14.53 -21.60 -2.00
CA ILE A 159 14.68 -20.29 -1.40
C ILE A 159 15.61 -19.40 -2.23
N THR A 160 15.28 -18.12 -2.29
CA THR A 160 16.14 -17.06 -2.84
C THR A 160 16.25 -15.95 -1.81
N LYS A 161 17.47 -15.50 -1.52
CA LYS A 161 17.71 -14.41 -0.58
C LYS A 161 17.48 -13.06 -1.25
N GLU A 162 16.72 -12.20 -0.60
CA GLU A 162 16.41 -10.86 -1.06
C GLU A 162 16.79 -9.80 -0.04
N ARG A 163 17.16 -8.62 -0.54
CA ARG A 163 17.49 -7.42 0.23
C ARG A 163 16.55 -6.29 -0.17
N TRP A 164 15.84 -5.75 0.82
CA TRP A 164 14.84 -4.73 0.65
C TRP A 164 15.27 -3.46 1.37
N SER A 165 15.53 -2.40 0.61
CA SER A 165 15.93 -1.09 1.13
C SER A 165 14.72 -0.17 1.14
N ARG A 166 14.30 0.24 2.34
CA ARG A 166 13.18 1.18 2.53
C ARG A 166 13.67 2.49 3.10
N GLY A 167 13.17 3.59 2.59
CA GLY A 167 13.53 4.92 3.08
C GLY A 167 12.46 5.95 2.75
N ARG A 168 12.72 7.21 3.10
CA ARG A 168 11.80 8.31 2.78
C ARG A 168 12.29 9.00 1.52
N HIS A 169 11.42 9.18 0.53
CA HIS A 169 11.80 9.62 -0.82
C HIS A 169 12.70 10.87 -0.85
N ILE A 170 12.36 11.92 -0.08
CA ILE A 170 13.19 13.13 -0.02
C ILE A 170 14.47 12.90 0.79
N LEU A 171 14.38 12.22 1.94
CA LEU A 171 15.56 12.01 2.80
C LEU A 171 16.59 11.10 2.13
N SER A 172 16.16 10.09 1.37
CA SER A 172 17.08 9.22 0.63
C SER A 172 17.82 9.97 -0.47
N ARG A 173 17.19 10.97 -1.11
CA ARG A 173 17.89 11.88 -2.06
C ARG A 173 18.89 12.80 -1.36
N LEU A 174 18.69 13.10 -0.08
CA LEU A 174 19.61 13.87 0.75
C LEU A 174 20.66 13.00 1.47
N GLY A 175 20.81 11.73 1.08
CA GLY A 175 21.83 10.83 1.63
C GLY A 175 21.52 10.25 3.01
N TRP A 176 20.29 10.36 3.52
CA TRP A 176 19.91 9.70 4.77
C TRP A 176 19.89 8.18 4.61
N PRO A 177 20.30 7.43 5.65
CA PRO A 177 20.37 5.98 5.58
C PRO A 177 18.98 5.36 5.37
N ALA A 178 18.92 4.41 4.43
CA ALA A 178 17.75 3.56 4.24
C ALA A 178 17.78 2.41 5.25
N ARG A 179 16.60 1.98 5.71
CA ARG A 179 16.46 0.75 6.48
C ARG A 179 16.56 -0.42 5.51
N VAL A 180 17.58 -1.26 5.70
CA VAL A 180 17.78 -2.49 4.94
C VAL A 180 17.19 -3.66 5.72
N THR A 181 16.41 -4.48 5.05
CA THR A 181 15.82 -5.71 5.59
C THR A 181 16.17 -6.86 4.66
N TYR A 182 16.45 -8.02 5.23
CA TYR A 182 16.72 -9.25 4.47
C TYR A 182 15.52 -10.18 4.61
N ARG A 183 15.20 -10.90 3.53
CA ARG A 183 14.10 -11.85 3.52
C ARG A 183 14.43 -13.01 2.58
N ILE A 184 13.78 -14.14 2.80
CA ILE A 184 13.77 -15.24 1.85
C ILE A 184 12.48 -15.17 1.04
N ASP A 185 12.60 -15.34 -0.28
CA ASP A 185 11.50 -15.68 -1.17
C ASP A 185 11.50 -17.20 -1.34
N VAL A 186 10.40 -17.84 -0.97
CA VAL A 186 10.26 -19.29 -0.93
C VAL A 186 9.27 -19.71 -2.00
N LYS A 187 9.69 -20.62 -2.87
CA LYS A 187 8.84 -21.29 -3.85
C LYS A 187 8.75 -22.77 -3.50
N PHE A 188 7.54 -23.28 -3.35
CA PHE A 188 7.29 -24.70 -3.11
C PHE A 188 7.12 -25.44 -4.44
N ASP A 189 7.50 -26.71 -4.46
CA ASP A 189 7.24 -27.62 -5.58
C ASP A 189 5.77 -28.05 -5.70
N GLY A 190 4.95 -27.76 -4.69
CA GLY A 190 3.50 -27.97 -4.71
C GLY A 190 2.78 -27.11 -3.68
N GLU A 191 1.45 -27.19 -3.66
CA GLU A 191 0.63 -26.45 -2.69
C GLU A 191 0.91 -26.89 -1.24
N VAL A 192 1.02 -25.90 -0.35
CA VAL A 192 1.16 -26.03 1.11
C VAL A 192 0.00 -25.32 1.80
N GLY A 193 -0.61 -25.96 2.80
CA GLY A 193 -1.65 -25.35 3.64
C GLY A 193 -2.92 -26.17 3.77
N GLU A 194 -3.86 -25.65 4.58
CA GLU A 194 -5.15 -26.30 4.89
C GLU A 194 -6.05 -26.48 3.66
N ARG A 195 -5.86 -25.64 2.65
CA ARG A 195 -6.74 -25.55 1.48
C ARG A 195 -6.16 -26.22 0.24
N THR A 196 -5.05 -26.94 0.38
CA THR A 196 -4.40 -27.69 -0.68
C THR A 196 -5.39 -28.62 -1.38
N GLY A 197 -5.47 -28.54 -2.71
CA GLY A 197 -6.39 -29.35 -3.53
C GLY A 197 -7.85 -28.90 -3.51
N SER A 198 -8.19 -27.83 -2.77
CA SER A 198 -9.50 -27.18 -2.88
C SER A 198 -9.51 -26.18 -4.04
N TRP A 199 -10.70 -25.75 -4.49
CA TRP A 199 -10.82 -24.71 -5.53
C TRP A 199 -10.16 -23.36 -5.17
N LYS A 200 -9.92 -23.09 -3.88
CA LYS A 200 -9.17 -21.89 -3.44
C LYS A 200 -7.66 -22.13 -3.38
N GLY A 201 -7.23 -23.39 -3.46
CA GLY A 201 -5.82 -23.82 -3.43
C GLY A 201 -5.10 -23.58 -2.11
N GLY A 202 -3.91 -24.17 -2.01
CA GLY A 202 -2.90 -23.84 -1.00
C GLY A 202 -1.94 -22.73 -1.45
N THR A 203 -0.88 -22.52 -0.67
CA THR A 203 0.20 -21.58 -0.97
C THR A 203 1.30 -22.28 -1.77
N ILE A 204 1.66 -21.74 -2.93
CA ILE A 204 2.75 -22.24 -3.79
C ILE A 204 4.05 -21.44 -3.63
N GLY A 205 3.98 -20.28 -2.97
CA GLY A 205 5.15 -19.48 -2.65
C GLY A 205 4.83 -18.36 -1.68
N CYS A 206 5.81 -17.96 -0.89
CA CYS A 206 5.68 -16.89 0.10
C CYS A 206 7.03 -16.26 0.42
N SER A 207 7.03 -15.11 1.08
CA SER A 207 8.25 -14.51 1.63
C SER A 207 8.25 -14.49 3.16
N TYR A 208 9.45 -14.51 3.74
CA TYR A 208 9.67 -14.46 5.18
C TYR A 208 10.89 -13.62 5.56
N GLU A 209 10.73 -12.71 6.53
CA GLU A 209 11.80 -11.82 6.96
C GLU A 209 12.86 -12.58 7.78
N MET A 210 14.13 -12.33 7.46
CA MET A 210 15.29 -12.89 8.16
C MET A 210 15.61 -12.05 9.39
N LEU A 211 15.95 -12.68 10.51
CA LEU A 211 16.48 -11.98 11.68
C LEU A 211 17.98 -11.67 11.49
N PRO A 212 18.53 -10.68 12.23
CA PRO A 212 19.95 -10.37 12.17
C PRO A 212 20.82 -11.60 12.45
N GLY A 213 21.70 -11.94 11.50
CA GLY A 213 22.63 -13.07 11.61
C GLY A 213 22.06 -14.44 11.21
N GLU A 214 20.78 -14.56 10.88
CA GLU A 214 20.22 -15.83 10.37
C GLU A 214 20.72 -16.15 8.97
N THR A 215 20.98 -17.43 8.71
CA THR A 215 21.12 -17.94 7.35
C THR A 215 19.75 -18.13 6.68
N PRO A 216 19.67 -18.17 5.34
CA PRO A 216 18.42 -18.48 4.64
C PRO A 216 17.78 -19.79 5.11
N GLU A 217 18.57 -20.84 5.34
CA GLU A 217 18.09 -22.12 5.87
C GLU A 217 17.53 -21.99 7.30
N GLN A 218 18.24 -21.31 8.21
CA GLN A 218 17.75 -21.09 9.57
C GLN A 218 16.42 -20.33 9.58
N THR A 219 16.29 -19.34 8.69
CA THR A 219 15.06 -18.58 8.50
C THR A 219 13.92 -19.49 8.02
N LEU A 220 14.20 -20.40 7.08
CA LEU A 220 13.22 -21.38 6.60
C LEU A 220 12.77 -22.33 7.73
N ARG A 221 13.69 -22.87 8.53
CA ARG A 221 13.38 -23.73 9.68
C ARG A 221 12.58 -23.01 10.76
N ARG A 222 12.82 -21.71 10.95
CA ARG A 222 11.99 -20.87 11.82
C ARG A 222 10.60 -20.68 11.23
N MET A 223 10.51 -20.41 9.91
CA MET A 223 9.24 -20.29 9.20
C MET A 223 8.38 -21.56 9.33
N GLU A 224 8.96 -22.76 9.24
CA GLU A 224 8.27 -24.04 9.44
C GLU A 224 7.55 -24.13 10.80
N ARG A 225 8.12 -23.53 11.85
CA ARG A 225 7.56 -23.57 13.21
C ARG A 225 6.51 -22.50 13.46
N GLU A 226 6.72 -21.31 12.89
CA GLU A 226 5.93 -20.11 13.22
C GLU A 226 4.76 -19.88 12.26
N ARG A 227 4.96 -20.17 10.98
CA ARG A 227 4.03 -19.75 9.92
C ARG A 227 2.89 -20.76 9.77
N LYS A 228 1.67 -20.23 9.67
CA LYS A 228 0.45 -20.98 9.36
C LYS A 228 -0.08 -20.54 8.00
N PHE A 229 -0.38 -21.50 7.14
CA PHE A 229 -0.94 -21.34 5.80
C PHE A 229 -2.41 -21.75 5.76
#